data_AF-A0AAD7QRD3-F1
#
_entry.id   AF-A0AAD7QRD3-F1
#
_cell.length_a   1.000
_cell.length_b   1.000
_cell.length_c   1.000
_cell.angle_alpha   90.00
_cell.angle_beta   90.00
_cell.angle_gamma   90.00
#
_symmetry.space_group_name_H-M   'P 1'
#
loop_
_entity.id
_entity.type
_entity.pdbx_description
1 polymer ?
#
loop_
_entity_poly.entity_id
_entity_poly.type
_entity_poly.pdbx_seq_one_letter_code
_entity_poly.pdbx_strand_id
1 'polypeptide(L)'
;MQAVSGRLQLFIVAIVAIAIIALAALFTQPFAPSIIAIDAPPVLPQITDRRDSNRPSSRSKVSLGNRYQCVNPYSRQGFIWMEDKSSENDTSWVPFYEGMLQEKFSQIWDDKSESVDPTIDNVRYYPDIVPPSDLLKSAPTTWMQLMMRHRTLRKAIAKTKTEEDETAGLQSHDKMQLRQLGEQLSWVRGRRILIVGDSVDEDLAANMCEMLGSSLEYRKGSDSKEHATAICSVQEWNLTIVHWQIACVGNSCPSESSNPTVKPVAIEDRWQQHFLPTADTAIGANGISPDLVILQTGLWDVQYFVNAHKERYHKETTNYSRVLTFRELVYYMQRVRYAIYKLRALYGDHVPIIYRSISLKNVEDGDTPAVNLDQAARFACREVDVEVMEFGHIVRGYYSFYADDVHIKRGPLTVLWANMVFWYLFRSQGGVEVRGELVKMPEINGTAAESWGLCHDVYMNDPK
;
A
#
# COMPACT_ATOMS: atom_id res chain seq x y z
N MET A 1 81.26 4.84 -13.35
CA MET A 1 79.87 4.68 -12.88
C MET A 1 79.71 5.44 -11.57
N GLN A 2 79.25 6.70 -11.61
CA GLN A 2 78.71 7.47 -10.47
C GLN A 2 78.53 8.92 -10.95
N ALA A 3 77.40 9.22 -11.60
CA ALA A 3 76.92 10.59 -11.84
C ALA A 3 75.52 10.58 -12.52
N VAL A 4 74.54 9.87 -11.96
CA VAL A 4 73.12 9.98 -12.42
C VAL A 4 72.15 10.20 -11.25
N SER A 5 72.64 10.32 -10.02
CA SER A 5 71.78 10.34 -8.82
C SER A 5 71.07 11.68 -8.57
N GLY A 6 71.69 12.82 -8.90
CA GLY A 6 71.18 14.13 -8.47
C GLY A 6 69.93 14.63 -9.21
N ARG A 7 69.83 14.37 -10.53
CA ARG A 7 68.68 14.86 -11.32
C ARG A 7 67.40 14.08 -11.05
N LEU A 8 67.51 12.78 -10.76
CA LEU A 8 66.35 11.95 -10.45
C LEU A 8 65.77 12.29 -9.07
N GLN A 9 66.62 12.57 -8.08
CA GLN A 9 66.17 13.03 -6.76
C GLN A 9 65.43 14.37 -6.82
N LEU A 10 65.93 15.34 -7.59
CA LEU A 10 65.25 16.63 -7.78
C LEU A 10 63.89 16.47 -8.46
N PHE A 11 63.78 15.54 -9.42
CA PHE A 11 62.51 15.28 -10.12
C PHE A 11 61.47 14.63 -9.19
N ILE A 12 61.89 13.67 -8.35
CA ILE A 12 61.00 13.01 -7.38
C ILE A 12 60.51 14.01 -6.33
N VAL A 13 61.39 14.87 -5.81
CA VAL A 13 61.00 15.91 -4.83
C VAL A 13 59.99 16.90 -5.43
N ALA A 14 60.17 17.29 -6.70
CA ALA A 14 59.23 18.18 -7.37
C ALA A 14 57.84 17.54 -7.56
N ILE A 15 57.78 16.25 -7.95
CA ILE A 15 56.51 15.54 -8.11
C ILE A 15 55.78 15.40 -6.77
N VAL A 16 56.50 15.06 -5.70
CA VAL A 16 55.92 14.94 -4.36
C VAL A 16 55.42 16.28 -3.86
N ALA A 17 56.15 17.37 -4.07
CA ALA A 17 55.72 18.71 -3.69
C ALA A 17 54.44 19.14 -4.45
N ILE A 18 54.35 18.86 -5.76
CA ILE A 18 53.16 19.16 -6.56
C ILE A 18 51.97 18.31 -6.08
N ALA A 19 52.18 17.03 -5.76
CA ALA A 19 51.13 16.17 -5.24
C ALA A 19 50.60 16.65 -3.88
N ILE A 20 51.50 17.09 -2.98
CA ILE A 20 51.12 17.64 -1.66
C ILE A 20 50.35 18.96 -1.83
N ILE A 21 50.78 19.85 -2.74
CA ILE A 21 50.07 21.11 -3.02
C ILE A 21 48.69 20.84 -3.63
N ALA A 22 48.57 19.87 -4.54
CA ALA A 22 47.29 19.47 -5.11
C ALA A 22 46.36 18.85 -4.05
N LEU A 23 46.90 18.05 -3.13
CA LEU A 23 46.14 17.52 -2.00
C LEU A 23 45.68 18.63 -1.05
N ALA A 24 46.57 19.57 -0.71
CA ALA A 24 46.23 20.70 0.15
C ALA A 24 45.18 21.62 -0.50
N ALA A 25 45.22 21.80 -1.82
CA ALA A 25 44.19 22.54 -2.57
C ALA A 25 42.82 21.84 -2.56
N LEU A 26 42.79 20.50 -2.53
CA LEU A 26 41.55 19.72 -2.36
C LEU A 26 40.95 19.85 -0.95
N PHE A 27 41.77 20.06 0.08
CA PHE A 27 41.30 20.21 1.47
C PHE A 27 41.06 21.66 1.92
N THR A 28 41.45 22.66 1.12
CA THR A 28 41.27 24.09 1.44
C THR A 28 40.11 24.74 0.69
N GLN A 29 39.39 23.99 -0.16
CA GLN A 29 38.10 24.48 -0.64
C GLN A 29 37.15 24.52 0.55
N PRO A 30 36.64 25.70 0.96
CA PRO A 30 35.58 25.74 1.94
C PRO A 30 34.44 24.93 1.36
N PHE A 31 34.00 23.89 2.07
CA PHE A 31 32.70 23.28 1.82
C PHE A 31 31.70 24.41 1.94
N ALA A 32 31.32 25.00 0.80
CA ALA A 32 30.19 25.89 0.76
C ALA A 32 29.04 25.06 1.34
N PRO A 33 28.40 25.49 2.44
CA PRO A 33 27.22 24.80 2.92
C PRO A 33 26.26 24.81 1.75
N SER A 34 26.04 23.63 1.16
CA SER A 34 24.96 23.41 0.23
C SER A 34 23.70 23.65 1.04
N ILE A 35 23.26 24.91 1.10
CA ILE A 35 21.93 25.25 1.55
C ILE A 35 21.06 24.52 0.55
N ILE A 36 20.52 23.37 0.96
CA ILE A 36 19.44 22.71 0.24
C ILE A 36 18.29 23.71 0.33
N ALA A 37 18.27 24.62 -0.64
CA ALA A 37 17.12 25.43 -0.93
C ALA A 37 16.04 24.42 -1.24
N ILE A 38 15.04 24.32 -0.35
CA ILE A 38 13.78 23.70 -0.73
C ILE A 38 13.23 24.65 -1.78
N ASP A 39 13.59 24.40 -3.05
CA ASP A 39 13.07 25.14 -4.18
C ASP A 39 11.56 25.20 -4.00
N ALA A 40 11.01 26.41 -4.17
CA ALA A 40 9.58 26.57 -4.14
C ALA A 40 9.00 25.53 -5.11
N PRO A 41 8.05 24.69 -4.67
CA PRO A 41 7.46 23.69 -5.56
C PRO A 41 7.01 24.42 -6.83
N PRO A 42 7.17 23.80 -8.02
CA PRO A 42 6.70 24.41 -9.24
C PRO A 42 5.29 24.92 -8.97
N VAL A 43 5.05 26.21 -9.25
CA VAL A 43 3.75 26.82 -9.02
C VAL A 43 2.78 25.94 -9.78
N LEU A 44 2.05 25.10 -9.05
CA LEU A 44 0.97 24.31 -9.62
C LEU A 44 0.16 25.33 -10.39
N PRO A 45 -0.12 25.10 -11.70
CA PRO A 45 -0.85 26.06 -12.50
C PRO A 45 -1.97 26.52 -11.62
N GLN A 46 -1.98 27.83 -11.26
CA GLN A 46 -2.93 28.34 -10.29
C GLN A 46 -4.24 27.75 -10.77
N ILE A 47 -4.82 26.88 -9.95
CA ILE A 47 -6.18 26.44 -10.16
C ILE A 47 -6.86 27.78 -10.01
N THR A 48 -7.02 28.48 -11.14
CA THR A 48 -7.91 29.61 -11.20
C THR A 48 -9.12 29.00 -10.60
N ASP A 49 -9.52 29.57 -9.47
CA ASP A 49 -10.73 29.21 -8.78
C ASP A 49 -11.87 29.69 -9.71
N ARG A 50 -11.88 29.23 -10.97
CA ARG A 50 -13.05 28.67 -11.64
C ARG A 50 -13.57 27.56 -10.72
N ARG A 51 -14.04 27.96 -9.54
CA ARG A 51 -15.48 28.02 -9.34
C ARG A 51 -16.06 28.60 -10.61
N ASP A 52 -16.27 27.73 -11.59
CA ASP A 52 -17.38 27.93 -12.46
C ASP A 52 -18.57 28.07 -11.49
N SER A 53 -18.93 29.31 -11.20
CA SER A 53 -20.25 29.68 -10.70
C SER A 53 -21.34 29.24 -11.69
N ASN A 54 -20.93 28.73 -12.87
CA ASN A 54 -21.69 27.99 -13.84
C ASN A 54 -21.31 26.50 -13.94
N ARG A 55 -20.67 25.89 -12.92
CA ARG A 55 -20.71 24.43 -12.78
C ARG A 55 -22.18 24.17 -12.49
N PRO A 56 -22.94 23.46 -13.35
CA PRO A 56 -24.32 23.20 -13.06
C PRO A 56 -24.36 22.60 -11.66
N SER A 57 -25.01 23.30 -10.72
CA SER A 57 -25.42 22.72 -9.44
C SER A 57 -26.42 21.57 -9.65
N SER A 58 -26.59 21.12 -10.90
CA SER A 58 -27.13 19.85 -11.33
C SER A 58 -26.12 18.69 -11.33
N ARG A 59 -25.12 18.65 -10.42
CA ARG A 59 -25.15 17.50 -9.51
C ARG A 59 -26.44 17.65 -8.73
N SER A 60 -27.56 17.37 -9.41
CA SER A 60 -28.69 16.71 -8.82
C SER A 60 -28.00 15.61 -8.04
N LYS A 61 -27.92 15.81 -6.72
CA LYS A 61 -27.79 14.73 -5.79
C LYS A 61 -28.99 13.85 -6.13
N VAL A 62 -28.85 13.06 -7.17
CA VAL A 62 -29.30 11.70 -7.13
C VAL A 62 -28.36 11.10 -6.09
N SER A 63 -28.56 11.47 -4.82
CA SER A 63 -28.47 10.51 -3.77
C SER A 63 -29.47 9.46 -4.24
N LEU A 64 -28.99 8.49 -5.02
CA LEU A 64 -29.58 7.18 -5.08
C LEU A 64 -29.53 6.74 -3.62
N GLY A 65 -30.53 7.18 -2.85
CA GLY A 65 -30.39 7.43 -1.42
C GLY A 65 -29.84 6.19 -0.78
N ASN A 66 -28.63 6.27 -0.23
CA ASN A 66 -27.75 5.20 0.25
C ASN A 66 -28.44 3.82 0.31
N ARG A 67 -28.77 3.22 -0.85
CA ARG A 67 -29.73 2.10 -0.90
C ARG A 67 -29.18 0.89 -0.19
N TYR A 68 -27.86 0.85 -0.11
CA TYR A 68 -27.10 -0.29 0.36
C TYR A 68 -26.58 -0.13 1.79
N GLN A 69 -26.85 0.97 2.49
CA GLN A 69 -26.28 1.21 3.83
C GLN A 69 -24.75 0.99 3.84
N CYS A 70 -24.05 1.60 2.87
CA CYS A 70 -22.62 1.36 2.65
C CYS A 70 -21.81 1.48 3.94
N VAL A 71 -20.94 0.49 4.19
CA VAL A 71 -19.98 0.46 5.30
C VAL A 71 -18.63 0.02 4.77
N ASN A 72 -17.57 0.79 5.09
CA ASN A 72 -16.21 0.35 4.83
C ASN A 72 -15.74 -0.49 6.05
N PRO A 73 -15.61 -1.81 5.93
CA PRO A 73 -15.25 -2.67 7.06
C PRO A 73 -13.82 -2.39 7.56
N TYR A 74 -12.95 -1.91 6.67
CA TYR A 74 -11.55 -1.62 6.98
C TYR A 74 -11.32 -0.20 7.49
N SER A 75 -12.32 0.69 7.50
CA SER A 75 -12.21 1.97 8.22
C SER A 75 -12.61 1.85 9.69
N ARG A 76 -13.30 0.75 10.07
CA ARG A 76 -13.76 0.51 11.44
C ARG A 76 -12.64 -0.04 12.30
N GLN A 77 -12.67 0.31 13.58
CA GLN A 77 -11.85 -0.34 14.61
C GLN A 77 -12.20 -1.83 14.69
N GLY A 78 -11.22 -2.67 14.99
CA GLY A 78 -11.35 -4.12 14.98
C GLY A 78 -10.06 -4.82 15.37
N PHE A 79 -9.98 -6.11 15.06
CA PHE A 79 -8.78 -6.90 15.31
C PHE A 79 -8.53 -7.92 14.19
N ILE A 80 -7.28 -8.35 14.09
CA ILE A 80 -6.90 -9.46 13.21
C ILE A 80 -7.25 -10.78 13.90
N TRP A 81 -8.00 -11.63 13.20
CA TRP A 81 -8.35 -12.97 13.62
C TRP A 81 -7.66 -14.03 12.75
N MET A 82 -7.14 -15.08 13.40
CA MET A 82 -6.57 -16.28 12.80
C MET A 82 -6.98 -17.46 13.68
N GLU A 83 -7.43 -18.56 13.08
CA GLU A 83 -7.88 -19.75 13.84
C GLU A 83 -6.74 -20.37 14.65
N ASP A 84 -5.56 -20.49 14.05
CA ASP A 84 -4.33 -20.89 14.72
C ASP A 84 -3.08 -20.23 14.10
N LYS A 85 -1.92 -20.36 14.76
CA LYS A 85 -0.65 -19.81 14.22
C LYS A 85 -0.16 -20.49 12.94
N SER A 86 -0.61 -21.70 12.63
CA SER A 86 -0.29 -22.39 11.36
C SER A 86 -1.15 -21.90 10.20
N SER A 87 -2.28 -21.24 10.49
CA SER A 87 -3.23 -20.67 9.57
C SER A 87 -2.90 -19.22 9.20
N GLU A 88 -1.61 -18.88 9.07
CA GLU A 88 -1.18 -17.52 8.68
C GLU A 88 -1.83 -17.05 7.36
N ASN A 89 -2.16 -17.99 6.48
CA ASN A 89 -2.87 -17.74 5.23
C ASN A 89 -4.38 -17.51 5.40
N ASP A 90 -4.95 -17.81 6.56
CA ASP A 90 -6.36 -17.64 6.89
C ASP A 90 -6.57 -16.49 7.88
N THR A 91 -6.20 -15.30 7.42
CA THR A 91 -6.27 -14.08 8.21
C THR A 91 -7.48 -13.25 7.85
N SER A 92 -8.27 -12.88 8.85
CA SER A 92 -9.48 -12.05 8.70
C SER A 92 -9.38 -10.76 9.51
N TRP A 93 -9.91 -9.66 8.99
CA TRP A 93 -10.18 -8.45 9.78
C TRP A 93 -11.57 -8.58 10.41
N VAL A 94 -11.68 -8.42 11.71
CA VAL A 94 -12.95 -8.51 12.41
C VAL A 94 -13.29 -7.14 13.00
N PRO A 95 -14.14 -6.35 12.32
CA PRO A 95 -14.51 -5.02 12.81
C PRO A 95 -15.40 -5.14 14.05
N PHE A 96 -15.19 -4.24 15.01
CA PHE A 96 -16.14 -4.03 16.09
C PHE A 96 -17.45 -3.43 15.55
N TYR A 97 -18.56 -3.73 16.22
CA TYR A 97 -19.88 -3.20 15.86
C TYR A 97 -20.59 -2.57 17.06
N GLU A 98 -21.52 -1.68 16.75
CA GLU A 98 -22.39 -1.04 17.72
C GLU A 98 -23.28 -2.10 18.39
N GLY A 99 -23.28 -2.13 19.72
CA GLY A 99 -23.97 -3.16 20.49
C GLY A 99 -23.05 -4.22 21.09
N MET A 100 -21.79 -4.34 20.64
CA MET A 100 -20.87 -5.38 21.11
C MET A 100 -20.62 -5.35 22.63
N LEU A 101 -20.64 -4.18 23.27
CA LEU A 101 -20.50 -4.07 24.73
C LEU A 101 -21.78 -4.44 25.49
N GLN A 102 -22.93 -4.37 24.81
CA GLN A 102 -24.25 -4.70 25.35
C GLN A 102 -24.67 -6.13 25.04
N GLU A 103 -23.95 -6.80 24.14
CA GLU A 103 -24.05 -8.24 24.01
C GLU A 103 -23.75 -8.83 25.37
N LYS A 104 -24.82 -9.33 25.98
CA LYS A 104 -24.69 -10.43 26.90
C LYS A 104 -24.08 -11.50 26.01
N PHE A 105 -22.75 -11.63 26.02
CA PHE A 105 -22.08 -12.89 25.68
C PHE A 105 -22.65 -13.90 26.68
N SER A 106 -23.89 -14.29 26.42
CA SER A 106 -24.73 -15.06 27.28
C SER A 106 -24.04 -16.40 27.34
N GLN A 107 -23.66 -16.83 28.53
CA GLN A 107 -23.37 -18.24 28.78
C GLN A 107 -22.04 -18.77 28.21
N ILE A 108 -21.02 -17.92 28.01
CA ILE A 108 -19.62 -18.42 27.88
C ILE A 108 -19.06 -18.84 29.25
N TRP A 109 -19.69 -18.38 30.33
CA TRP A 109 -19.40 -18.82 31.69
C TRP A 109 -20.28 -20.03 32.01
N ASP A 110 -19.77 -21.19 31.63
CA ASP A 110 -20.15 -22.51 32.15
C ASP A 110 -21.65 -22.89 31.98
N ASP A 111 -22.00 -23.40 30.81
CA ASP A 111 -23.22 -24.20 30.63
C ASP A 111 -23.12 -25.57 31.35
N LYS A 112 -21.99 -25.90 31.98
CA LYS A 112 -21.98 -26.90 33.03
C LYS A 112 -22.36 -26.20 34.32
N SER A 113 -23.44 -26.66 34.92
CA SER A 113 -23.94 -26.28 36.23
C SER A 113 -22.98 -26.61 37.39
N GLU A 114 -21.68 -26.39 37.23
CA GLU A 114 -20.70 -26.52 38.30
C GLU A 114 -20.64 -25.17 39.02
N SER A 115 -20.89 -25.19 40.33
CA SER A 115 -20.80 -23.99 41.15
C SER A 115 -19.37 -23.45 41.07
N VAL A 116 -19.20 -22.30 40.42
CA VAL A 116 -17.93 -21.56 40.44
C VAL A 116 -17.58 -21.33 41.91
N ASP A 117 -16.46 -21.93 42.35
CA ASP A 117 -15.96 -21.76 43.71
C ASP A 117 -15.70 -20.25 43.94
N PRO A 118 -16.35 -19.61 44.91
CA PRO A 118 -16.20 -18.18 45.17
C PRO A 118 -14.77 -17.78 45.61
N THR A 119 -13.88 -18.75 45.89
CA THR A 119 -12.46 -18.48 46.14
C THR A 119 -11.60 -18.45 44.87
N ILE A 120 -12.12 -18.92 43.73
CA ILE A 120 -11.47 -18.90 42.40
C ILE A 120 -11.90 -17.66 41.58
N ASP A 121 -12.64 -16.73 42.17
CA ASP A 121 -13.05 -15.45 41.53
C ASP A 121 -11.85 -14.55 41.14
N ASN A 122 -10.63 -14.91 41.57
CA ASN A 122 -9.39 -14.21 41.20
C ASN A 122 -8.66 -14.79 39.98
N VAL A 123 -9.09 -15.92 39.42
CA VAL A 123 -8.50 -16.47 38.18
C VAL A 123 -9.53 -16.36 37.08
N ARG A 124 -9.60 -15.19 36.43
CA ARG A 124 -10.40 -15.02 35.22
C ARG A 124 -9.90 -15.98 34.15
N TYR A 125 -10.64 -17.07 33.96
CA TYR A 125 -10.42 -18.02 32.89
C TYR A 125 -11.07 -17.45 31.63
N TYR A 126 -10.31 -17.34 30.54
CA TYR A 126 -10.80 -16.90 29.23
C TYR A 126 -10.81 -18.14 28.31
N PRO A 127 -11.86 -18.98 28.36
CA PRO A 127 -11.90 -20.27 27.66
C PRO A 127 -11.99 -20.13 26.14
N ASP A 128 -12.55 -19.02 25.66
CA ASP A 128 -12.82 -18.83 24.25
C ASP A 128 -11.58 -18.32 23.53
N ILE A 129 -10.96 -19.23 22.79
CA ILE A 129 -9.91 -18.89 21.84
C ILE A 129 -10.55 -18.26 20.59
N VAL A 130 -11.80 -18.59 20.25
CA VAL A 130 -12.46 -18.24 18.97
C VAL A 130 -13.56 -17.18 19.15
N PRO A 131 -13.59 -16.11 18.33
CA PRO A 131 -14.67 -15.13 18.35
C PRO A 131 -16.02 -15.76 18.01
N PRO A 132 -17.14 -15.26 18.55
CA PRO A 132 -18.46 -15.80 18.23
C PRO A 132 -18.74 -15.82 16.73
N SER A 133 -19.42 -16.86 16.27
CA SER A 133 -19.67 -17.06 14.83
C SER A 133 -20.39 -15.88 14.17
N ASP A 134 -21.28 -15.19 14.89
CA ASP A 134 -22.00 -14.03 14.36
C ASP A 134 -21.10 -12.81 14.17
N LEU A 135 -20.11 -12.62 15.05
CA LEU A 135 -19.07 -11.62 14.87
C LEU A 135 -18.21 -11.94 13.63
N LEU A 136 -17.82 -13.20 13.45
CA LEU A 136 -17.07 -13.64 12.27
C LEU A 136 -17.88 -13.51 10.97
N LYS A 137 -19.20 -13.73 11.00
CA LYS A 137 -20.07 -13.49 9.82
C LYS A 137 -20.10 -12.03 9.38
N SER A 138 -19.83 -11.09 10.29
CA SER A 138 -19.79 -9.66 9.97
C SER A 138 -18.45 -9.21 9.36
N ALA A 139 -17.43 -10.06 9.38
CA ALA A 139 -16.13 -9.79 8.78
C ALA A 139 -16.25 -9.69 7.25
N PRO A 140 -15.46 -8.81 6.61
CA PRO A 140 -15.42 -8.71 5.16
C PRO A 140 -14.97 -10.02 4.52
N THR A 141 -15.44 -10.23 3.30
CA THR A 141 -15.13 -11.37 2.45
C THR A 141 -13.62 -11.48 2.28
N THR A 142 -13.10 -12.65 2.62
CA THR A 142 -11.68 -13.00 2.52
C THR A 142 -11.32 -13.37 1.08
N TRP A 143 -11.39 -12.40 0.17
CA TRP A 143 -11.18 -12.58 -1.27
C TRP A 143 -9.88 -13.30 -1.62
N MET A 144 -8.78 -12.97 -0.94
CA MET A 144 -7.48 -13.61 -1.15
C MET A 144 -7.54 -15.11 -0.86
N GLN A 145 -8.14 -15.50 0.27
CA GLN A 145 -8.33 -16.91 0.63
C GLN A 145 -9.22 -17.63 -0.39
N LEU A 146 -10.30 -17.00 -0.87
CA LEU A 146 -11.15 -17.59 -1.91
C LEU A 146 -10.37 -17.83 -3.20
N MET A 147 -9.53 -16.88 -3.62
CA MET A 147 -8.67 -17.02 -4.80
C MET A 147 -7.63 -18.13 -4.62
N MET A 148 -6.96 -18.19 -3.47
CA MET A 148 -6.00 -19.26 -3.14
C MET A 148 -6.68 -20.63 -3.13
N ARG A 149 -7.86 -20.76 -2.52
CA ARG A 149 -8.65 -22.00 -2.47
C ARG A 149 -9.06 -22.45 -3.87
N HIS A 150 -9.57 -21.54 -4.70
CA HIS A 150 -9.92 -21.83 -6.10
C HIS A 150 -8.71 -22.40 -6.87
N ARG A 151 -7.53 -21.77 -6.74
CA ARG A 151 -6.28 -22.23 -7.37
C ARG A 151 -5.86 -23.62 -6.88
N THR A 152 -5.89 -23.85 -5.57
CA THR A 152 -5.52 -25.14 -4.97
C THR A 152 -6.44 -26.26 -5.45
N LEU A 153 -7.76 -26.06 -5.42
CA LEU A 153 -8.74 -27.02 -5.93
C LEU A 153 -8.54 -27.32 -7.41
N ARG A 154 -8.31 -26.29 -8.23
CA ARG A 154 -8.05 -26.47 -9.67
C ARG A 154 -6.81 -27.31 -9.92
N LYS A 155 -5.72 -27.06 -9.19
CA LYS A 155 -4.47 -27.85 -9.30
C LYS A 155 -4.68 -29.30 -8.88
N ALA A 156 -5.39 -29.53 -7.77
CA ALA A 156 -5.71 -30.87 -7.31
C ALA A 156 -6.51 -31.66 -8.37
N ILE A 157 -7.57 -31.06 -8.93
CA ILE A 157 -8.39 -31.67 -9.99
C ILE A 157 -7.59 -31.91 -11.27
N ALA A 158 -6.65 -31.03 -11.63
CA ALA A 158 -5.80 -31.22 -12.79
C ALA A 158 -4.85 -32.41 -12.62
N LYS A 159 -4.27 -32.58 -11.41
CA LYS A 159 -3.40 -33.71 -11.08
C LYS A 159 -4.13 -35.05 -11.08
N THR A 160 -5.38 -35.09 -10.60
CA THR A 160 -6.19 -36.33 -10.62
C THR A 160 -6.68 -36.72 -12.01
N LYS A 161 -6.60 -35.84 -13.02
CA LYS A 161 -6.89 -36.21 -14.42
C LYS A 161 -5.71 -36.90 -15.10
N THR A 162 -4.50 -36.68 -14.61
CA THR A 162 -3.28 -37.27 -15.18
C THR A 162 -2.92 -38.62 -14.56
N GLU A 163 -3.50 -38.95 -13.40
CA GLU A 163 -3.33 -40.23 -12.70
C GLU A 163 -4.65 -41.01 -12.89
N GLU A 164 -4.62 -42.13 -13.63
CA GLU A 164 -5.78 -42.89 -14.15
C GLU A 164 -6.70 -43.56 -13.08
N ASP A 165 -6.65 -43.15 -11.81
CA ASP A 165 -7.21 -43.95 -10.70
C ASP A 165 -8.59 -43.53 -10.14
N GLU A 166 -9.32 -44.58 -9.74
CA GLU A 166 -10.72 -44.76 -9.29
C GLU A 166 -11.29 -43.84 -8.18
N THR A 167 -11.09 -42.52 -8.24
CA THR A 167 -11.66 -41.54 -7.28
C THR A 167 -12.85 -40.75 -7.84
N ALA A 168 -13.77 -41.42 -8.53
CA ALA A 168 -14.92 -40.77 -9.19
C ALA A 168 -15.86 -40.00 -8.23
N GLY A 169 -15.91 -40.39 -6.94
CA GLY A 169 -16.78 -39.78 -5.92
C GLY A 169 -16.29 -38.44 -5.36
N LEU A 170 -15.02 -38.34 -4.96
CA LEU A 170 -14.43 -37.07 -4.46
C LEU A 170 -14.36 -36.00 -5.55
N GLN A 171 -14.16 -36.40 -6.81
CA GLN A 171 -14.10 -35.45 -7.91
C GLN A 171 -15.40 -34.66 -8.15
N SER A 172 -16.57 -35.20 -7.80
CA SER A 172 -17.84 -34.51 -8.09
C SER A 172 -18.06 -33.28 -7.20
N HIS A 173 -17.81 -33.43 -5.90
CA HIS A 173 -17.93 -32.34 -4.93
C HIS A 173 -16.88 -31.24 -5.19
N ASP A 174 -15.62 -31.61 -5.42
CA ASP A 174 -14.56 -30.63 -5.66
C ASP A 174 -14.77 -29.87 -6.97
N LYS A 175 -15.29 -30.53 -8.03
CA LYS A 175 -15.70 -29.85 -9.27
C LYS A 175 -16.86 -28.88 -9.03
N MET A 176 -17.82 -29.24 -8.19
CA MET A 176 -18.93 -28.35 -7.82
C MET A 176 -18.41 -27.13 -7.04
N GLN A 177 -17.55 -27.33 -6.04
CA GLN A 177 -16.91 -26.24 -5.29
C GLN A 177 -16.07 -25.35 -6.20
N LEU A 178 -15.26 -25.93 -7.09
CA LEU A 178 -14.47 -25.18 -8.05
C LEU A 178 -15.36 -24.30 -8.95
N ARG A 179 -16.49 -24.84 -9.42
CA ARG A 179 -17.45 -24.08 -10.22
C ARG A 179 -18.06 -22.92 -9.42
N GLN A 180 -18.52 -23.17 -8.20
CA GLN A 180 -19.12 -22.13 -7.33
C GLN A 180 -18.11 -21.02 -7.04
N LEU A 181 -16.87 -21.37 -6.67
CA LEU A 181 -15.80 -20.39 -6.48
C LEU A 181 -15.47 -19.64 -7.77
N GLY A 182 -15.45 -20.33 -8.91
CA GLY A 182 -15.21 -19.71 -10.22
C GLY A 182 -16.29 -18.72 -10.63
N GLU A 183 -17.55 -18.98 -10.28
CA GLU A 183 -18.68 -18.06 -10.45
C GLU A 183 -18.54 -16.85 -9.51
N GLN A 184 -18.23 -17.08 -8.22
CA GLN A 184 -18.03 -16.02 -7.23
C GLN A 184 -16.83 -15.11 -7.54
N LEU A 185 -15.76 -15.65 -8.12
CA LEU A 185 -14.53 -14.91 -8.48
C LEU A 185 -14.53 -14.38 -9.92
N SER A 186 -15.64 -14.54 -10.65
CA SER A 186 -15.72 -14.14 -12.06
C SER A 186 -15.47 -12.64 -12.28
N TRP A 187 -15.76 -11.80 -11.29
CA TRP A 187 -15.57 -10.35 -11.34
C TRP A 187 -14.10 -9.90 -11.42
N VAL A 188 -13.16 -10.73 -10.95
CA VAL A 188 -11.71 -10.44 -10.97
C VAL A 188 -11.14 -10.55 -12.39
N ARG A 189 -11.89 -11.17 -13.32
CA ARG A 189 -11.33 -11.49 -14.63
C ARG A 189 -11.03 -10.26 -15.47
N GLY A 190 -9.84 -10.23 -16.07
CA GLY A 190 -9.42 -9.15 -16.97
C GLY A 190 -9.12 -7.82 -16.26
N ARG A 191 -9.00 -7.83 -14.93
CA ARG A 191 -8.81 -6.60 -14.15
C ARG A 191 -7.34 -6.17 -14.09
N ARG A 192 -7.13 -4.88 -13.88
CA ARG A 192 -5.81 -4.24 -13.75
C ARG A 192 -5.72 -3.38 -12.50
N ILE A 193 -4.73 -3.65 -11.66
CA ILE A 193 -4.45 -2.87 -10.45
C ILE A 193 -3.14 -2.12 -10.68
N LEU A 194 -3.14 -0.81 -10.44
CA LEU A 194 -1.92 0.00 -10.39
C LEU A 194 -1.60 0.34 -8.94
N ILE A 195 -0.42 -0.05 -8.48
CA ILE A 195 0.12 0.32 -7.18
C ILE A 195 1.22 1.35 -7.43
N VAL A 196 1.00 2.58 -7.01
CA VAL A 196 2.01 3.64 -6.96
C VAL A 196 2.47 3.73 -5.52
N GLY A 197 3.61 3.14 -5.19
CA GLY A 197 4.02 2.95 -3.80
C GLY A 197 5.52 2.90 -3.62
N ASP A 198 5.95 2.69 -2.37
CA ASP A 198 7.34 2.46 -2.01
C ASP A 198 7.68 0.96 -1.89
N SER A 199 8.85 0.66 -1.33
CA SER A 199 9.38 -0.72 -1.21
C SER A 199 8.53 -1.60 -0.30
N VAL A 200 7.72 -1.03 0.60
CA VAL A 200 6.79 -1.80 1.43
C VAL A 200 5.64 -2.32 0.55
N ASP A 201 5.11 -1.48 -0.34
CA ASP A 201 4.07 -1.89 -1.28
C ASP A 201 4.59 -2.85 -2.36
N GLU A 202 5.87 -2.71 -2.73
CA GLU A 202 6.58 -3.64 -3.60
C GLU A 202 6.62 -5.06 -3.01
N ASP A 203 7.07 -5.20 -1.77
CA ASP A 203 7.13 -6.48 -1.05
C ASP A 203 5.74 -7.08 -0.85
N LEU A 204 4.74 -6.25 -0.49
CA LEU A 204 3.36 -6.70 -0.35
C LEU A 204 2.79 -7.21 -1.68
N ALA A 205 3.04 -6.51 -2.79
CA ALA A 205 2.63 -6.94 -4.12
C ALA A 205 3.34 -8.22 -4.56
N ALA A 206 4.66 -8.32 -4.34
CA ALA A 206 5.44 -9.52 -4.64
C ALA A 206 4.91 -10.75 -3.88
N ASN A 207 4.72 -10.61 -2.56
CA ASN A 207 4.20 -11.69 -1.72
C ASN A 207 2.76 -12.08 -2.12
N MET A 208 1.88 -11.12 -2.40
CA MET A 208 0.53 -11.39 -2.91
C MET A 208 0.58 -12.18 -4.24
N CYS A 209 1.48 -11.79 -5.15
CA CYS A 209 1.65 -12.46 -6.43
C CYS A 209 2.15 -13.90 -6.29
N GLU A 210 3.14 -14.14 -5.42
CA GLU A 210 3.62 -15.49 -5.11
C GLU A 210 2.53 -16.37 -4.51
N MET A 211 1.68 -15.83 -3.64
CA MET A 211 0.56 -16.57 -3.05
C MET A 211 -0.50 -16.92 -4.09
N LEU A 212 -0.71 -16.05 -5.09
CA LEU A 212 -1.51 -16.36 -6.28
C LEU A 212 -0.74 -17.20 -7.31
N GLY A 213 0.52 -17.56 -6.99
CA GLY A 213 1.47 -18.34 -7.75
C GLY A 213 1.76 -17.80 -9.15
N SER A 214 2.02 -16.49 -9.16
CA SER A 214 2.75 -15.74 -10.17
C SER A 214 4.00 -15.13 -9.49
N SER A 215 4.71 -14.27 -10.18
CA SER A 215 5.84 -13.50 -9.65
C SER A 215 5.71 -12.04 -10.08
N LEU A 216 6.24 -11.13 -9.26
CA LEU A 216 6.38 -9.73 -9.63
C LEU A 216 7.69 -9.58 -10.43
N GLU A 217 7.58 -9.29 -11.72
CA GLU A 217 8.71 -9.23 -12.65
C GLU A 217 9.02 -7.79 -13.05
N TYR A 218 10.28 -7.37 -12.90
CA TYR A 218 10.71 -6.06 -13.39
C TYR A 218 10.83 -6.05 -14.91
N ARG A 219 10.41 -4.95 -15.52
CA ARG A 219 10.57 -4.75 -16.96
C ARG A 219 12.06 -4.66 -17.31
N LYS A 220 12.55 -5.60 -18.11
CA LYS A 220 13.89 -5.55 -18.70
C LYS A 220 13.91 -4.45 -19.78
N GLY A 221 14.78 -3.44 -19.67
CA GLY A 221 14.99 -2.53 -20.82
C GLY A 221 15.41 -1.08 -20.56
N SER A 222 15.66 -0.64 -19.32
CA SER A 222 16.42 0.61 -19.10
C SER A 222 17.80 0.23 -18.55
N ASP A 223 18.86 0.78 -19.13
CA ASP A 223 20.26 0.53 -18.74
C ASP A 223 20.61 0.95 -17.29
N SER A 224 19.64 1.38 -16.49
CA SER A 224 19.81 1.59 -15.06
C SER A 224 19.22 0.43 -14.27
N LYS A 225 19.99 0.00 -13.26
CA LYS A 225 19.60 -0.90 -12.17
C LYS A 225 18.52 -0.28 -11.27
N GLU A 226 17.44 0.23 -11.85
CA GLU A 226 16.41 0.99 -11.12
C GLU A 226 15.07 0.27 -11.23
N HIS A 227 14.64 -0.23 -10.08
CA HIS A 227 13.43 -0.99 -9.79
C HIS A 227 12.15 -0.15 -9.99
N ALA A 228 12.00 0.55 -11.11
CA ALA A 228 10.97 1.56 -11.24
C ALA A 228 9.59 0.97 -11.52
N THR A 229 9.47 -0.10 -12.32
CA THR A 229 8.19 -0.73 -12.62
C THR A 229 8.29 -2.25 -12.64
N ALA A 230 7.39 -2.89 -11.90
CA ALA A 230 7.26 -4.33 -11.83
C ALA A 230 5.84 -4.76 -12.18
N ILE A 231 5.71 -5.93 -12.82
CA ILE A 231 4.45 -6.43 -13.36
C ILE A 231 4.27 -7.87 -12.91
N CYS A 232 3.08 -8.16 -12.40
CA CYS A 232 2.65 -9.49 -12.02
C CYS A 232 1.39 -9.87 -12.80
N SER A 233 1.45 -10.98 -13.53
CA SER A 233 0.32 -11.49 -14.33
C SER A 233 -0.19 -12.80 -13.76
N VAL A 234 -1.40 -12.79 -13.21
CA VAL A 234 -2.07 -13.98 -12.68
C VAL A 234 -2.98 -14.56 -13.76
N GLN A 235 -2.43 -15.51 -14.51
CA GLN A 235 -3.05 -16.09 -15.71
C GLN A 235 -4.47 -16.65 -15.46
N GLU A 236 -4.70 -17.24 -14.30
CA GLU A 236 -5.98 -17.89 -13.95
C GLU A 236 -7.19 -16.96 -14.08
N TRP A 237 -7.01 -15.67 -13.77
CA TRP A 237 -8.05 -14.66 -13.90
C TRP A 237 -7.73 -13.62 -14.98
N ASN A 238 -6.61 -13.73 -15.72
CA ASN A 238 -6.10 -12.61 -16.51
C ASN A 238 -6.08 -11.31 -15.68
N LEU A 239 -5.64 -11.40 -14.42
CA LEU A 239 -5.45 -10.26 -13.53
C LEU A 239 -4.00 -9.79 -13.69
N THR A 240 -3.80 -8.48 -13.84
CA THR A 240 -2.45 -7.91 -13.83
C THR A 240 -2.35 -6.86 -12.73
N ILE A 241 -1.27 -6.96 -11.98
CA ILE A 241 -0.87 -6.00 -10.95
C ILE A 241 0.39 -5.32 -11.46
N VAL A 242 0.33 -4.00 -11.60
CA VAL A 242 1.47 -3.16 -11.96
C VAL A 242 1.87 -2.40 -10.71
N HIS A 243 3.13 -2.52 -10.30
CA HIS A 243 3.72 -1.70 -9.26
C HIS A 243 4.68 -0.70 -9.88
N TRP A 244 4.53 0.57 -9.52
CA TRP A 244 5.46 1.64 -9.86
C TRP A 244 6.06 2.21 -8.58
N GLN A 245 7.39 2.12 -8.49
CA GLN A 245 8.16 2.59 -7.34
C GLN A 245 8.30 4.11 -7.40
N ILE A 246 7.54 4.81 -6.55
CA ILE A 246 7.63 6.26 -6.41
C ILE A 246 8.67 6.67 -5.36
N ALA A 247 9.05 5.77 -4.44
CA ALA A 247 9.89 6.00 -3.26
C ALA A 247 9.42 7.18 -2.36
N CYS A 248 9.51 8.43 -2.83
CA CYS A 248 9.02 9.62 -2.15
C CYS A 248 8.42 10.62 -3.15
N VAL A 249 7.58 11.56 -2.69
CA VAL A 249 6.96 12.58 -3.55
C VAL A 249 7.77 13.89 -3.62
N GLY A 250 8.83 14.00 -2.84
CA GLY A 250 9.76 15.13 -2.83
C GLY A 250 10.69 15.24 -4.06
N ASN A 251 11.36 16.38 -4.16
CA ASN A 251 12.33 16.67 -5.24
C ASN A 251 13.70 16.02 -5.00
N SER A 252 13.95 15.53 -3.79
CA SER A 252 15.25 15.02 -3.40
C SER A 252 15.14 13.77 -2.56
N CYS A 253 14.44 12.76 -3.08
CA CYS A 253 14.38 11.45 -2.42
C CYS A 253 15.79 10.88 -2.29
N PRO A 254 16.19 10.37 -1.11
CA PRO A 254 17.41 9.58 -1.02
C PRO A 254 17.31 8.44 -2.05
N SER A 255 18.38 8.22 -2.82
CA SER A 255 18.42 7.06 -3.69
C SER A 255 18.32 5.80 -2.82
N GLU A 256 17.46 4.86 -3.21
CA GLU A 256 17.40 3.52 -2.58
C GLU A 256 18.77 2.84 -2.60
N SER A 257 19.56 3.14 -3.64
CA SER A 257 20.95 2.73 -3.68
C SER A 257 21.72 3.46 -2.58
N SER A 258 22.42 2.73 -1.73
CA SER A 258 23.49 3.23 -0.85
C SER A 258 24.67 3.88 -1.60
N ASN A 259 24.52 4.12 -2.90
CA ASN A 259 25.49 4.72 -3.77
C ASN A 259 25.31 6.25 -3.79
N PRO A 260 26.23 7.03 -3.18
CA PRO A 260 26.13 8.48 -3.09
C PRO A 260 26.25 9.20 -4.46
N THR A 261 26.49 8.47 -5.54
CA THR A 261 26.59 9.03 -6.90
C THR A 261 25.24 9.17 -7.60
N VAL A 262 24.17 8.51 -7.11
CA VAL A 262 22.83 8.66 -7.69
C VAL A 262 22.21 9.96 -7.19
N LYS A 263 22.07 10.92 -8.12
CA LYS A 263 21.46 12.21 -7.79
C LYS A 263 19.99 12.01 -7.47
N PRO A 264 19.46 12.67 -6.43
CA PRO A 264 18.03 12.68 -6.18
C PRO A 264 17.28 13.19 -7.42
N VAL A 265 16.26 12.45 -7.86
CA VAL A 265 15.47 12.77 -9.06
C VAL A 265 14.07 13.18 -8.63
N ALA A 266 13.58 14.30 -9.15
CA ALA A 266 12.24 14.78 -8.86
C ALA A 266 11.17 13.78 -9.35
N ILE A 267 9.98 13.78 -8.73
CA ILE A 267 8.88 12.92 -9.17
C ILE A 267 8.49 13.22 -10.63
N GLU A 268 8.60 14.46 -11.09
CA GLU A 268 8.32 14.86 -12.48
C GLU A 268 9.21 14.14 -13.48
N ASP A 269 10.49 14.08 -13.17
CA ASP A 269 11.48 13.44 -14.01
C ASP A 269 11.27 11.93 -13.99
N ARG A 270 11.05 11.33 -12.81
CA ARG A 270 10.75 9.88 -12.71
C ARG A 270 9.44 9.50 -13.38
N TRP A 271 8.44 10.37 -13.30
CA TRP A 271 7.18 10.21 -14.01
C TRP A 271 7.41 10.18 -15.52
N GLN A 272 8.19 11.11 -16.05
CA GLN A 272 8.45 11.20 -17.48
C GLN A 272 9.37 10.08 -17.99
N GLN A 273 10.39 9.73 -17.22
CA GLN A 273 11.44 8.79 -17.63
C GLN A 273 11.06 7.33 -17.40
N HIS A 274 10.31 7.02 -16.34
CA HIS A 274 10.05 5.64 -15.94
C HIS A 274 8.57 5.27 -15.94
N PHE A 275 7.68 6.15 -15.47
CA PHE A 275 6.25 5.82 -15.38
C PHE A 275 5.52 5.89 -16.71
N LEU A 276 5.59 7.04 -17.40
CA LEU A 276 4.85 7.23 -18.66
C LEU A 276 5.17 6.18 -19.74
N PRO A 277 6.42 5.71 -19.90
CA PRO A 277 6.73 4.64 -20.86
C PRO A 277 6.07 3.27 -20.55
N THR A 278 5.51 3.10 -19.35
CA THR A 278 4.86 1.86 -18.90
C THR A 278 3.40 2.06 -18.52
N ALA A 279 2.88 3.27 -18.61
CA ALA A 279 1.53 3.63 -18.16
C ALA A 279 0.41 2.83 -18.84
N ASP A 280 0.61 2.41 -20.09
CA ASP A 280 -0.31 1.61 -20.88
C ASP A 280 -0.49 0.19 -20.32
N THR A 281 0.53 -0.35 -19.66
CA THR A 281 0.48 -1.69 -19.04
C THR A 281 -0.57 -1.81 -17.94
N ALA A 282 -0.96 -0.67 -17.34
CA ALA A 282 -1.93 -0.61 -16.28
C ALA A 282 -3.38 -0.41 -16.77
N ILE A 283 -3.62 -0.20 -18.07
CA ILE A 283 -4.96 0.05 -18.62
C ILE A 283 -5.79 -1.25 -18.60
N GLY A 284 -6.94 -1.20 -17.91
CA GLY A 284 -7.88 -2.29 -17.72
C GLY A 284 -8.77 -2.59 -18.91
N ALA A 285 -9.70 -3.53 -18.71
CA ALA A 285 -10.70 -3.90 -19.72
C ALA A 285 -11.62 -2.72 -20.11
N ASN A 286 -11.69 -1.67 -19.29
CA ASN A 286 -12.38 -0.42 -19.61
C ASN A 286 -11.69 0.40 -20.73
N GLY A 287 -10.45 0.06 -21.12
CA GLY A 287 -9.72 0.65 -22.23
C GLY A 287 -9.15 2.05 -22.00
N ILE A 288 -9.34 2.62 -20.81
CA ILE A 288 -8.97 4.02 -20.50
C ILE A 288 -8.03 4.10 -19.29
N SER A 289 -8.26 3.29 -18.26
CA SER A 289 -7.65 3.44 -16.94
C SER A 289 -7.44 2.10 -16.23
N PRO A 290 -6.59 2.04 -15.20
CA PRO A 290 -6.60 0.93 -14.26
C PRO A 290 -7.97 0.78 -13.60
N ASP A 291 -8.34 -0.45 -13.25
CA ASP A 291 -9.59 -0.74 -12.53
C ASP A 291 -9.51 -0.31 -11.06
N LEU A 292 -8.31 -0.19 -10.51
CA LEU A 292 -8.01 0.40 -9.21
C LEU A 292 -6.59 0.97 -9.20
N VAL A 293 -6.42 2.17 -8.65
CA VAL A 293 -5.13 2.75 -8.31
C VAL A 293 -4.99 2.81 -6.79
N ILE A 294 -3.93 2.22 -6.26
CA ILE A 294 -3.52 2.35 -4.87
C ILE A 294 -2.31 3.27 -4.86
N LEU A 295 -2.46 4.44 -4.23
CA LEU A 295 -1.39 5.39 -4.06
C LEU A 295 -0.89 5.34 -2.63
N GLN A 296 0.42 5.22 -2.45
CA GLN A 296 1.07 5.44 -1.18
C GLN A 296 2.38 6.20 -1.38
N THR A 297 2.69 7.02 -0.39
CA THR A 297 3.96 7.72 -0.25
C THR A 297 4.13 8.13 1.20
N GLY A 298 5.36 8.42 1.64
CA GLY A 298 5.62 8.95 2.97
C GLY A 298 6.80 8.29 3.68
N LEU A 299 7.09 7.00 3.43
CA LEU A 299 8.17 6.30 4.13
C LEU A 299 9.54 6.98 3.90
N TRP A 300 9.88 7.19 2.63
CA TRP A 300 11.13 7.85 2.27
C TRP A 300 11.05 9.38 2.41
N ASP A 301 9.85 9.97 2.39
CA ASP A 301 9.65 11.39 2.73
C ASP A 301 9.97 11.65 4.22
N VAL A 302 9.61 10.73 5.12
CA VAL A 302 10.03 10.79 6.52
C VAL A 302 11.55 10.85 6.59
N GLN A 303 12.24 9.92 5.94
CA GLN A 303 13.70 9.85 5.95
C GLN A 303 14.33 11.13 5.37
N TYR A 304 13.78 11.63 4.27
CA TYR A 304 14.21 12.90 3.68
C TYR A 304 14.11 14.05 4.69
N PHE A 305 12.94 14.25 5.32
CA PHE A 305 12.75 15.36 6.24
C PHE A 305 13.60 15.24 7.50
N VAL A 306 13.76 14.05 8.08
CA VAL A 306 14.60 13.89 9.29
C VAL A 306 16.08 14.10 8.98
N ASN A 307 16.56 13.66 7.81
CA ASN A 307 17.94 13.88 7.39
C ASN A 307 18.21 15.35 7.06
N ALA A 308 17.29 16.01 6.33
CA ALA A 308 17.40 17.44 6.05
C ALA A 308 17.42 18.28 7.34
N HIS A 309 16.65 17.88 8.36
CA HIS A 309 16.70 18.50 9.68
C HIS A 309 18.04 18.25 10.38
N LYS A 310 18.53 17.01 10.39
CA LYS A 310 19.83 16.65 10.95
C LYS A 310 20.96 17.50 10.36
N GLU A 311 21.00 17.59 9.04
CA GLU A 311 22.01 18.37 8.30
C GLU A 311 21.92 19.86 8.62
N ARG A 312 20.72 20.45 8.55
CA ARG A 312 20.48 21.88 8.82
C ARG A 312 20.94 22.32 10.21
N TYR A 313 20.78 21.45 11.21
CA TYR A 313 21.11 21.75 12.61
C TYR A 313 22.38 21.06 13.09
N HIS A 314 23.19 20.50 12.18
CA HIS A 314 24.45 19.80 12.48
C HIS A 314 24.31 18.78 13.62
N LYS A 315 23.24 17.98 13.60
CA LYS A 315 22.99 16.93 14.61
C LYS A 315 23.78 15.67 14.27
N GLU A 316 24.23 14.96 15.31
CA GLU A 316 24.97 13.70 15.14
C GLU A 316 24.04 12.54 14.78
N THR A 317 22.83 12.52 15.37
CA THR A 317 21.83 11.46 15.19
C THR A 317 20.58 11.96 14.47
N THR A 318 19.92 11.03 13.77
CA THR A 318 18.60 11.27 13.17
C THR A 318 17.53 11.13 14.25
N ASN A 319 16.58 12.08 14.32
CA ASN A 319 15.54 12.09 15.34
C ASN A 319 14.17 11.75 14.72
N TYR A 320 13.74 10.50 14.83
CA TYR A 320 12.42 10.01 14.40
C TYR A 320 11.29 10.30 15.39
N SER A 321 11.60 10.88 16.56
CA SER A 321 10.60 11.39 17.50
C SER A 321 10.19 12.83 17.21
N ARG A 322 10.86 13.54 16.29
CA ARG A 322 10.57 14.96 16.03
C ARG A 322 9.21 15.16 15.36
N VAL A 323 8.59 16.30 15.64
CA VAL A 323 7.42 16.78 14.88
C VAL A 323 7.89 17.46 13.60
N LEU A 324 7.20 17.23 12.49
CA LEU A 324 7.43 17.93 11.24
C LEU A 324 6.94 19.38 11.33
N THR A 325 7.70 20.31 10.74
CA THR A 325 7.31 21.71 10.68
C THR A 325 6.13 21.91 9.74
N PHE A 326 5.35 22.97 9.95
CA PHE A 326 4.22 23.30 9.08
C PHE A 326 4.62 23.39 7.59
N ARG A 327 5.79 23.95 7.27
CA ARG A 327 6.27 24.06 5.88
C ARG A 327 6.58 22.70 5.25
N GLU A 328 7.14 21.76 6.02
CA GLU A 328 7.39 20.39 5.56
C GLU A 328 6.06 19.67 5.24
N LEU A 329 5.06 19.84 6.13
CA LEU A 329 3.73 19.27 5.93
C LEU A 329 3.02 19.87 4.72
N VAL A 330 3.02 21.20 4.57
CA VAL A 330 2.43 21.86 3.40
C VAL A 330 3.10 21.42 2.10
N TYR A 331 4.43 21.32 2.09
CA TYR A 331 5.16 20.81 0.93
C TYR A 331 4.70 19.40 0.59
N TYR A 332 4.73 18.47 1.56
CA TYR A 332 4.30 17.09 1.33
C TYR A 332 2.85 17.00 0.81
N MET A 333 1.90 17.73 1.41
CA MET A 333 0.51 17.75 0.95
C MET A 333 0.38 18.21 -0.50
N GLN A 334 1.13 19.24 -0.91
CA GLN A 334 1.13 19.71 -2.30
C GLN A 334 1.65 18.63 -3.25
N ARG A 335 2.65 17.85 -2.83
CA ARG A 335 3.21 16.77 -3.65
C ARG A 335 2.29 15.56 -3.76
N VAL A 336 1.59 15.19 -2.68
CA VAL A 336 0.53 14.17 -2.71
C VAL A 336 -0.58 14.58 -3.70
N ARG A 337 -1.09 15.82 -3.58
CA ARG A 337 -2.09 16.36 -4.52
C ARG A 337 -1.61 16.35 -5.97
N TYR A 338 -0.34 16.68 -6.17
CA TYR A 338 0.27 16.67 -7.50
C TYR A 338 0.31 15.27 -8.12
N ALA A 339 0.70 14.24 -7.35
CA ALA A 339 0.69 12.86 -7.81
C ALA A 339 -0.73 12.40 -8.21
N ILE A 340 -1.74 12.70 -7.38
CA ILE A 340 -3.15 12.40 -7.68
C ILE A 340 -3.61 13.12 -8.96
N TYR A 341 -3.26 14.40 -9.11
CA TYR A 341 -3.58 15.17 -10.32
C TYR A 341 -2.95 14.56 -11.56
N LYS A 342 -1.69 14.13 -11.50
CA LYS A 342 -1.00 13.48 -12.63
C LYS A 342 -1.67 12.17 -13.03
N LEU A 343 -2.09 11.36 -12.06
CA LEU A 343 -2.83 10.13 -12.30
C LEU A 343 -4.18 10.40 -12.98
N ARG A 344 -4.95 11.38 -12.51
CA ARG A 344 -6.23 11.76 -13.14
C ARG A 344 -6.06 12.40 -14.51
N ALA A 345 -5.03 13.22 -14.69
CA ALA A 345 -4.74 13.81 -16.00
C ALA A 345 -4.38 12.74 -17.05
N LEU A 346 -3.77 11.63 -16.62
CA LEU A 346 -3.41 10.52 -17.48
C LEU A 346 -4.56 9.55 -17.73
N TYR A 347 -5.28 9.14 -16.68
CA TYR A 347 -6.27 8.06 -16.73
C TYR A 347 -7.73 8.54 -16.67
N GLY A 348 -7.96 9.86 -16.61
CA GLY A 348 -9.26 10.49 -16.51
C GLY A 348 -9.67 10.83 -15.07
N ASP A 349 -10.58 11.80 -14.94
CA ASP A 349 -11.01 12.35 -13.64
C ASP A 349 -11.69 11.32 -12.73
N HIS A 350 -12.22 10.23 -13.30
CA HIS A 350 -13.00 9.22 -12.61
C HIS A 350 -12.26 7.90 -12.37
N VAL A 351 -10.95 7.86 -12.58
CA VAL A 351 -10.16 6.67 -12.23
C VAL A 351 -10.30 6.39 -10.72
N PRO A 352 -10.62 5.15 -10.29
CA PRO A 352 -10.71 4.80 -8.88
C PRO A 352 -9.32 4.90 -8.22
N ILE A 353 -9.11 5.91 -7.38
CA ILE A 353 -7.88 6.08 -6.60
C ILE A 353 -8.21 5.92 -5.12
N ILE A 354 -7.41 5.11 -4.43
CA ILE A 354 -7.37 5.08 -2.98
C ILE A 354 -5.97 5.37 -2.47
N TYR A 355 -5.87 6.20 -1.44
CA TYR A 355 -4.61 6.42 -0.74
C TYR A 355 -4.45 5.38 0.37
N ARG A 356 -3.38 4.60 0.38
CA ARG A 356 -3.07 3.70 1.49
C ARG A 356 -2.35 4.49 2.58
N SER A 357 -2.86 4.41 3.80
CA SER A 357 -2.23 5.03 4.97
C SER A 357 -0.82 4.48 5.21
N ILE A 358 0.07 5.34 5.69
CA ILE A 358 1.50 5.04 5.83
C ILE A 358 1.71 3.95 6.88
N SER A 359 2.49 2.92 6.53
CA SER A 359 2.93 1.91 7.51
C SER A 359 3.95 2.52 8.45
N LEU A 360 3.70 2.44 9.75
CA LEU A 360 4.67 2.91 10.75
C LEU A 360 5.85 1.94 10.83
N LYS A 361 7.03 2.50 11.09
CA LYS A 361 8.25 1.74 11.34
C LYS A 361 8.15 0.98 12.67
N ASN A 362 8.76 -0.18 12.72
CA ASN A 362 8.98 -0.98 13.91
C ASN A 362 10.30 -0.60 14.59
N VAL A 363 10.38 0.62 15.14
CA VAL A 363 11.61 1.14 15.78
C VAL A 363 11.34 1.67 17.18
N GLU A 364 12.32 1.54 18.07
CA GLU A 364 12.24 2.05 19.45
C GLU A 364 12.20 3.59 19.50
N ASP A 365 12.80 4.28 18.53
CA ASP A 365 12.96 5.74 18.49
C ASP A 365 11.67 6.53 18.13
N GLY A 366 10.54 5.82 18.04
CA GLY A 366 9.26 6.36 17.61
C GLY A 366 9.20 6.66 16.11
N ASP A 367 8.04 7.11 15.64
CA ASP A 367 7.80 7.42 14.23
C ASP A 367 6.84 8.61 14.08
N THR A 368 7.10 9.67 14.86
CA THR A 368 6.26 10.87 14.90
C THR A 368 6.13 11.54 13.52
N PRO A 369 7.18 11.66 12.70
CA PRO A 369 7.06 12.18 11.35
C PRO A 369 6.12 11.38 10.46
N ALA A 370 6.13 10.04 10.51
CA ALA A 370 5.21 9.23 9.70
C ALA A 370 3.76 9.50 10.09
N VAL A 371 3.48 9.61 11.40
CA VAL A 371 2.15 10.01 11.89
C VAL A 371 1.77 11.41 11.37
N ASN A 372 2.70 12.37 11.38
CA ASN A 372 2.42 13.71 10.85
C ASN A 372 2.17 13.69 9.33
N LEU A 373 2.94 12.92 8.56
CA LEU A 373 2.73 12.77 7.11
C LEU A 373 1.43 12.04 6.80
N ASP A 374 1.06 11.01 7.54
CA ASP A 374 -0.19 10.27 7.32
C ASP A 374 -1.41 11.18 7.52
N GLN A 375 -1.41 12.00 8.58
CA GLN A 375 -2.44 13.01 8.81
C GLN A 375 -2.48 14.08 7.72
N ALA A 376 -1.31 14.52 7.25
CA ALA A 376 -1.21 15.47 6.14
C ALA A 376 -1.73 14.87 4.83
N ALA A 377 -1.41 13.61 4.53
CA ALA A 377 -1.91 12.90 3.35
C ALA A 377 -3.43 12.74 3.39
N ARG A 378 -4.01 12.39 4.54
CA ARG A 378 -5.47 12.28 4.72
C ARG A 378 -6.17 13.60 4.40
N PHE A 379 -5.64 14.71 4.92
CA PHE A 379 -6.15 16.04 4.60
C PHE A 379 -6.05 16.31 3.09
N ALA A 380 -4.88 16.08 2.49
CA ALA A 380 -4.65 16.29 1.07
C ALA A 380 -5.59 15.44 0.18
N CYS A 381 -5.82 14.18 0.54
CA CYS A 381 -6.69 13.25 -0.18
C CYS A 381 -8.15 13.67 -0.09
N ARG A 382 -8.61 14.10 1.09
CA ARG A 382 -9.97 14.64 1.27
C ARG A 382 -10.22 15.85 0.37
N GLU A 383 -9.26 16.77 0.30
CA GLU A 383 -9.36 17.98 -0.55
C GLU A 383 -9.43 17.66 -2.06
N VAL A 384 -9.07 16.45 -2.47
CA VAL A 384 -9.12 16.01 -3.87
C VAL A 384 -9.99 14.78 -4.08
N ASP A 385 -10.96 14.51 -3.19
CA ASP A 385 -11.95 13.43 -3.38
C ASP A 385 -11.30 12.05 -3.55
N VAL A 386 -10.33 11.73 -2.68
CA VAL A 386 -9.63 10.43 -2.63
C VAL A 386 -9.85 9.81 -1.26
N GLU A 387 -10.34 8.57 -1.26
CA GLU A 387 -10.54 7.79 -0.05
C GLU A 387 -9.21 7.31 0.54
N VAL A 388 -9.24 6.90 1.80
CA VAL A 388 -8.07 6.35 2.50
C VAL A 388 -8.33 4.90 2.93
N MET A 389 -7.43 4.00 2.52
CA MET A 389 -7.31 2.62 2.98
C MET A 389 -6.46 2.58 4.25
N GLU A 390 -7.05 2.19 5.39
CA GLU A 390 -6.46 2.28 6.73
C GLU A 390 -5.39 1.23 7.07
N PHE A 391 -4.75 0.62 6.06
CA PHE A 391 -3.84 -0.49 6.29
C PHE A 391 -2.71 -0.15 7.27
N GLY A 392 -2.04 1.00 7.08
CA GLY A 392 -0.99 1.47 7.97
C GLY A 392 -1.43 1.70 9.43
N HIS A 393 -2.71 2.05 9.65
CA HIS A 393 -3.28 2.14 11.00
C HIS A 393 -3.55 0.75 11.58
N ILE A 394 -4.15 -0.15 10.80
CA ILE A 394 -4.49 -1.51 11.23
C ILE A 394 -3.26 -2.32 11.61
N VAL A 395 -2.15 -2.22 10.85
CA VAL A 395 -0.94 -3.01 11.12
C VAL A 395 -0.13 -2.52 12.32
N ARG A 396 -0.50 -1.38 12.92
CA ARG A 396 0.20 -0.83 14.07
C ARG A 396 0.13 -1.79 15.25
N GLY A 397 1.29 -2.13 15.82
CA GLY A 397 1.40 -3.06 16.95
C GLY A 397 1.63 -4.52 16.56
N TYR A 398 1.50 -4.88 15.28
CA TYR A 398 1.74 -6.23 14.78
C TYR A 398 3.21 -6.49 14.39
N TYR A 399 4.13 -6.04 15.24
CA TYR A 399 5.57 -6.00 14.96
C TYR A 399 6.20 -7.37 14.66
N SER A 400 5.65 -8.46 15.21
CA SER A 400 6.12 -9.82 14.92
C SER A 400 5.98 -10.22 13.44
N PHE A 401 5.10 -9.55 12.70
CA PHE A 401 4.85 -9.81 11.28
C PHE A 401 5.69 -8.92 10.35
N TYR A 402 6.60 -8.11 10.88
CA TYR A 402 7.55 -7.32 10.09
C TYR A 402 8.81 -8.14 9.79
N ALA A 403 9.38 -7.96 8.60
CA ALA A 403 10.60 -8.62 8.13
C ALA A 403 11.83 -7.93 8.70
N ASP A 404 11.76 -6.61 8.72
CA ASP A 404 12.73 -5.69 9.29
C ASP A 404 11.99 -4.50 9.91
N ASP A 405 12.61 -3.32 9.98
CA ASP A 405 12.01 -2.14 10.59
C ASP A 405 10.83 -1.57 9.80
N VAL A 406 10.65 -1.92 8.52
CA VAL A 406 9.66 -1.26 7.64
C VAL A 406 8.85 -2.24 6.77
N HIS A 407 9.48 -3.32 6.32
CA HIS A 407 8.87 -4.28 5.40
C HIS A 407 8.04 -5.31 6.14
N ILE A 408 6.94 -5.74 5.53
CA ILE A 408 6.02 -6.72 6.09
C ILE A 408 6.39 -8.11 5.55
N LYS A 409 6.54 -9.09 6.44
CA LYS A 409 6.77 -10.50 6.04
C LYS A 409 5.56 -11.02 5.29
N ARG A 410 5.82 -11.94 4.36
CA ARG A 410 4.80 -12.84 3.85
C ARG A 410 4.10 -13.55 5.02
N GLY A 411 2.78 -13.44 5.10
CA GLY A 411 2.00 -14.00 6.19
C GLY A 411 0.71 -13.22 6.44
N PRO A 412 0.25 -13.10 7.71
CA PRO A 412 -1.07 -12.56 8.03
C PRO A 412 -1.34 -11.15 7.50
N LEU A 413 -0.37 -10.24 7.66
CA LEU A 413 -0.53 -8.85 7.21
C LEU A 413 -0.54 -8.72 5.68
N THR A 414 0.20 -9.57 4.97
CA THR A 414 0.12 -9.64 3.50
C THR A 414 -1.25 -10.12 3.04
N VAL A 415 -1.79 -11.15 3.69
CA VAL A 415 -3.15 -11.67 3.37
C VAL A 415 -4.20 -10.61 3.63
N LEU A 416 -4.12 -9.93 4.77
CA LEU A 416 -5.00 -8.83 5.11
C LEU A 416 -4.92 -7.69 4.09
N TRP A 417 -3.71 -7.26 3.73
CA TRP A 417 -3.50 -6.25 2.70
C TRP A 417 -4.13 -6.68 1.37
N ALA A 418 -3.88 -7.91 0.92
CA ALA A 418 -4.45 -8.44 -0.31
C ALA A 418 -5.99 -8.49 -0.26
N ASN A 419 -6.58 -8.86 0.88
CA ASN A 419 -8.03 -8.81 1.08
C ASN A 419 -8.56 -7.38 0.94
N MET A 420 -7.89 -6.39 1.51
CA MET A 420 -8.26 -4.98 1.34
C MET A 420 -8.16 -4.55 -0.13
N VAL A 421 -7.06 -4.87 -0.82
CA VAL A 421 -6.87 -4.59 -2.25
C VAL A 421 -8.01 -5.17 -3.08
N PHE A 422 -8.35 -6.45 -2.88
CA PHE A 422 -9.44 -7.09 -3.61
C PHE A 422 -10.82 -6.57 -3.22
N TRP A 423 -11.04 -6.16 -1.98
CA TRP A 423 -12.29 -5.52 -1.58
C TRP A 423 -12.49 -4.17 -2.28
N TYR A 424 -11.44 -3.34 -2.35
CA TYR A 424 -11.50 -2.07 -3.07
C TYR A 424 -11.64 -2.26 -4.58
N LEU A 425 -11.02 -3.30 -5.15
CA LEU A 425 -11.21 -3.66 -6.55
C LEU A 425 -12.64 -4.14 -6.81
N PHE A 426 -13.18 -5.03 -5.97
CA PHE A 426 -14.56 -5.51 -6.06
C PHE A 426 -15.54 -4.33 -6.08
N ARG A 427 -15.31 -3.36 -5.19
CA ARG A 427 -16.10 -2.13 -5.12
C ARG A 427 -15.94 -1.25 -6.36
N SER A 428 -14.72 -1.08 -6.87
CA SER A 428 -14.51 -0.26 -8.08
C SER A 428 -15.20 -0.83 -9.32
N GLN A 429 -15.56 -2.12 -9.28
CA GLN A 429 -16.37 -2.78 -10.30
C GLN A 429 -17.89 -2.78 -10.00
N GLY A 430 -18.32 -2.05 -8.96
CA GLY A 430 -19.73 -1.87 -8.62
C GLY A 430 -20.27 -2.94 -7.68
N GLY A 431 -19.38 -3.75 -7.12
CA GLY A 431 -19.68 -4.66 -6.03
C GLY A 431 -20.00 -3.90 -4.75
N VAL A 432 -20.93 -4.43 -3.97
CA VAL A 432 -21.33 -3.86 -2.68
C VAL A 432 -21.36 -4.98 -1.65
N GLU A 433 -20.61 -4.77 -0.59
CA GLU A 433 -20.57 -5.64 0.58
C GLU A 433 -20.89 -4.84 1.83
N VAL A 434 -21.75 -5.38 2.69
CA VAL A 434 -22.22 -4.72 3.90
C VAL A 434 -22.18 -5.73 5.02
N ARG A 435 -21.30 -5.51 6.01
CA ARG A 435 -21.17 -6.37 7.20
C ARG A 435 -21.00 -7.86 6.82
N GLY A 436 -20.08 -8.15 5.90
CA GLY A 436 -19.80 -9.51 5.43
C GLY A 436 -20.79 -10.08 4.41
N GLU A 437 -21.90 -9.39 4.13
CA GLU A 437 -22.89 -9.83 3.14
C GLU A 437 -22.68 -9.17 1.78
N LEU A 438 -22.56 -9.99 0.73
CA LEU A 438 -22.48 -9.53 -0.67
C LEU A 438 -23.86 -9.08 -1.16
N VAL A 439 -24.19 -7.80 -0.97
CA VAL A 439 -25.47 -7.19 -1.35
C VAL A 439 -25.58 -7.00 -2.86
N LYS A 440 -24.47 -6.75 -3.55
CA LYS A 440 -24.43 -6.60 -5.01
C LYS A 440 -23.12 -7.16 -5.57
N MET A 441 -23.23 -7.98 -6.61
CA MET A 441 -22.08 -8.38 -7.42
C MET A 441 -21.79 -7.36 -8.53
N PRO A 442 -20.51 -7.17 -8.92
CA PRO A 442 -20.11 -6.35 -10.05
C PRO A 442 -20.86 -6.66 -11.34
N GLU A 443 -21.30 -5.63 -12.04
CA GLU A 443 -21.90 -5.76 -13.37
C GLU A 443 -20.81 -5.63 -14.44
N ILE A 444 -20.85 -6.47 -15.47
CA ILE A 444 -19.82 -6.49 -16.53
C ILE A 444 -19.80 -5.17 -17.33
N ASN A 445 -20.92 -4.44 -17.38
CA ASN A 445 -21.11 -3.28 -18.26
C ASN A 445 -21.16 -1.92 -17.53
N GLY A 446 -20.98 -1.89 -16.21
CA GLY A 446 -20.98 -0.62 -15.46
C GLY A 446 -19.74 0.21 -15.75
N THR A 447 -19.86 1.54 -15.77
CA THR A 447 -18.67 2.40 -15.84
C THR A 447 -17.94 2.42 -14.48
N ALA A 448 -16.61 2.55 -14.50
CA ALA A 448 -15.84 2.67 -13.26
C ALA A 448 -16.30 3.86 -12.39
N ALA A 449 -16.71 4.96 -13.03
CA ALA A 449 -17.20 6.16 -12.36
C ALA A 449 -18.50 5.91 -11.58
N GLU A 450 -19.49 5.28 -12.22
CA GLU A 450 -20.78 4.96 -11.58
C GLU A 450 -20.58 3.94 -10.46
N SER A 451 -19.77 2.91 -10.73
CA SER A 451 -19.44 1.85 -9.77
C SER A 451 -18.77 2.37 -8.52
N TRP A 452 -17.72 3.17 -8.67
CA TRP A 452 -17.00 3.78 -7.55
C TRP A 452 -17.91 4.73 -6.76
N GLY A 453 -18.73 5.51 -7.46
CA GLY A 453 -19.64 6.49 -6.86
C GLY A 453 -20.74 5.90 -5.96
N LEU A 454 -21.02 4.58 -6.02
CA LEU A 454 -22.11 3.95 -5.26
C LEU A 454 -22.01 4.18 -3.75
N CYS A 455 -20.80 4.12 -3.20
CA CYS A 455 -20.55 4.27 -1.77
C CYS A 455 -19.52 5.37 -1.45
N HIS A 456 -18.93 6.00 -2.46
CA HIS A 456 -17.84 6.97 -2.31
C HIS A 456 -18.20 8.12 -1.36
N ASP A 457 -19.33 8.78 -1.59
CA ASP A 457 -19.78 9.90 -0.75
C ASP A 457 -19.98 9.49 0.71
N VAL A 458 -20.40 8.25 0.98
CA VAL A 458 -20.58 7.75 2.35
C VAL A 458 -19.22 7.60 3.02
N TYR A 459 -18.25 7.00 2.34
CA TYR A 459 -16.91 6.75 2.89
C TYR A 459 -16.05 8.00 3.02
N MET A 460 -16.25 8.99 2.17
CA MET A 460 -15.60 10.30 2.29
C MET A 460 -16.13 11.13 3.47
N ASN A 461 -17.36 10.86 3.91
CA ASN A 461 -18.01 11.56 5.01
C ASN A 461 -18.06 10.75 6.32
N ASP A 462 -17.55 9.52 6.32
CA ASP A 462 -17.45 8.69 7.53
C ASP A 462 -16.53 9.40 8.54
N PRO A 463 -17.04 9.84 9.71
CA PRO A 463 -16.20 10.47 10.72
C PRO A 463 -15.23 9.43 11.27
N LYS A 464 -13.98 9.53 10.83
CA LYS A 464 -12.86 8.67 11.27
C LYS A 464 -12.34 9.05 12.65
#